data_AF-A0A6M7TRJ1-F1
#
_entry.id   AF-A0A6M7TRJ1-F1
#
_cell.length_a   1.000
_cell.length_b   1.000
_cell.length_c   1.000
_cell.angle_alpha   90.00
_cell.angle_beta   90.00
_cell.angle_gamma   90.00
#
_symmetry.space_group_name_H-M   'P 1'
#
loop_
_entity.id
_entity.type
_entity.pdbx_description
1 polymer ?
#
loop_
_entity_poly.entity_id
_entity_poly.type
_entity_poly.pdbx_seq_one_letter_code
_entity_poly.pdbx_strand_id
1 'polypeptide(L)'
;MRTSKPITVTLGKQQQSVDARVESGAYDSVSEVMRAALRALDREEQAVNEVMRARIRASIDDPRPSLSADEAEAEMARFMTSESKASRSAAR
;
A
#
# COMPACT_ATOMS: atom_id res chain seq x y z
N MET A 1 8.07 2.12 38.02
CA MET A 1 6.76 2.70 37.63
C MET A 1 6.40 2.18 36.24
N ARG A 2 5.15 1.82 35.96
CA ARG A 2 4.78 1.38 34.60
C ARG A 2 4.71 2.60 33.67
N THR A 3 5.41 2.53 32.54
CA THR A 3 5.52 3.62 31.55
C THR A 3 4.25 3.81 30.71
N SER A 4 3.31 2.86 30.74
CA SER A 4 2.09 2.92 29.92
C SER A 4 0.85 2.38 30.64
N LYS A 5 -0.32 2.86 30.19
CA LYS A 5 -1.63 2.38 30.65
C LYS A 5 -1.98 1.07 29.90
N PRO A 6 -2.38 -0.01 30.58
CA PRO A 6 -2.80 -1.24 29.92
C PRO A 6 -4.13 -1.01 29.18
N ILE A 7 -4.30 -1.72 28.07
CA ILE A 7 -5.53 -1.75 27.28
C ILE A 7 -6.00 -3.20 27.10
N THR A 8 -7.30 -3.40 27.01
CA THR A 8 -7.92 -4.69 26.69
C THR A 8 -8.46 -4.62 25.27
N VAL A 9 -8.13 -5.61 24.45
CA VAL A 9 -8.58 -5.71 23.05
C VAL A 9 -9.07 -7.13 22.78
N THR A 10 -10.03 -7.26 21.86
CA THR A 10 -10.53 -8.56 21.39
C THR A 10 -10.00 -8.82 19.99
N LEU A 11 -9.18 -9.87 19.82
CA LEU A 11 -8.51 -10.18 18.55
C LEU A 11 -9.31 -11.10 17.61
N GLY A 12 -10.36 -11.75 18.11
CA GLY A 12 -11.17 -12.68 17.32
C GLY A 12 -10.32 -13.78 16.67
N LYS A 13 -10.47 -13.96 15.35
CA LYS A 13 -9.72 -14.98 14.58
C LYS A 13 -8.20 -14.78 14.61
N GLN A 14 -7.73 -13.56 14.86
CA GLN A 14 -6.29 -13.26 14.90
C GLN A 14 -5.61 -13.77 16.16
N GLN A 15 -6.36 -14.19 17.19
CA GLN A 15 -5.81 -14.76 18.42
C GLN A 15 -4.87 -15.94 18.12
N GLN A 16 -5.28 -16.86 17.23
CA GLN A 16 -4.48 -18.02 16.84
C GLN A 16 -3.11 -17.64 16.24
N SER A 17 -3.05 -16.53 15.50
CA SER A 17 -1.80 -16.04 14.90
C SER A 17 -0.85 -15.48 15.95
N VAL A 18 -1.41 -14.81 16.97
CA VAL A 18 -0.62 -14.31 18.10
C VAL A 18 -0.10 -15.45 18.95
N ASP A 19 -0.97 -16.42 19.27
CA ASP A 19 -0.61 -17.58 20.10
C ASP A 19 0.51 -18.39 19.43
N ALA A 20 0.38 -18.71 18.14
CA ALA A 20 1.41 -19.42 17.38
C ALA A 20 2.78 -18.74 17.41
N ARG A 21 2.81 -17.39 17.41
CA ARG A 21 4.06 -16.62 17.47
C ARG A 21 4.73 -16.69 18.84
N VAL A 22 3.95 -16.66 19.91
CA VAL A 22 4.47 -16.82 21.27
C VAL A 22 4.90 -18.27 21.50
N GLU A 23 4.09 -19.24 21.10
CA GLU A 23 4.40 -20.68 21.21
C GLU A 23 5.67 -21.06 20.43
N SER A 24 5.92 -20.41 19.29
CA SER A 24 7.16 -20.61 18.52
C SER A 24 8.42 -20.09 19.22
N GLY A 25 8.29 -19.30 20.29
CA GLY A 25 9.40 -18.64 20.96
C GLY A 25 9.95 -17.42 20.21
N ALA A 26 9.31 -16.99 19.12
CA ALA A 26 9.73 -15.80 18.37
C ALA A 26 9.45 -14.48 19.12
N TYR A 27 8.57 -14.51 20.13
CA TYR A 27 8.21 -13.38 20.97
C TYR A 27 7.96 -13.85 22.40
N ASP A 28 8.37 -13.04 23.39
CA ASP A 28 8.25 -13.38 24.81
C ASP A 28 6.83 -13.18 25.35
N SER A 29 5.99 -12.40 24.63
CA SER A 29 4.63 -12.13 25.08
C SER A 29 3.71 -11.64 23.95
N VAL A 30 2.40 -11.81 24.17
CA VAL A 30 1.34 -11.21 23.34
C VAL A 30 1.53 -9.71 23.17
N SER A 31 1.89 -9.00 24.24
CA SER A 31 2.10 -7.55 24.18
C SER A 31 3.28 -7.17 23.26
N GLU A 32 4.30 -8.02 23.16
CA GLU A 32 5.40 -7.82 22.23
C GLU A 32 4.97 -8.06 20.78
N VAL A 33 4.20 -9.13 20.53
CA VAL A 33 3.59 -9.39 19.22
C VAL A 33 2.76 -8.20 18.76
N MET A 34 1.91 -7.64 19.63
CA MET A 34 1.08 -6.48 19.30
C MET A 34 1.90 -5.23 18.99
N ARG A 35 2.97 -4.95 19.75
CA ARG A 35 3.89 -3.84 19.44
C ARG A 35 4.66 -4.07 18.13
N ALA A 36 5.02 -5.31 17.82
CA ALA A 36 5.67 -5.67 16.56
C ALA A 36 4.70 -5.50 15.37
N ALA A 37 3.44 -5.89 15.53
CA ALA A 37 2.40 -5.72 14.54
C ALA A 37 2.14 -4.24 14.24
N LEU A 38 2.03 -3.38 15.25
CA LEU A 38 1.86 -1.94 15.05
C LEU A 38 3.07 -1.32 14.32
N ARG A 39 4.29 -1.65 14.73
CA ARG A 39 5.50 -1.21 14.01
C ARG A 39 5.52 -1.69 12.56
N ALA A 40 4.97 -2.86 12.26
CA ALA A 40 4.89 -3.38 10.90
C ALA A 40 3.85 -2.61 10.08
N LEU A 41 2.68 -2.32 10.66
CA LEU A 41 1.65 -1.50 10.06
C LEU A 41 2.18 -0.10 9.73
N ASP A 42 2.87 0.55 10.68
CA ASP A 42 3.46 1.88 10.46
C ASP A 42 4.44 1.88 9.27
N ARG A 43 5.26 0.83 9.13
CA ARG A 43 6.19 0.70 7.99
C ARG A 43 5.47 0.49 6.66
N GLU A 44 4.41 -0.33 6.66
CA GLU A 44 3.60 -0.56 5.45
C GLU A 44 2.92 0.73 5.00
N GLU A 45 2.29 1.45 5.94
CA GLU A 45 1.64 2.72 5.65
C GLU A 45 2.64 3.77 5.18
N GLN A 46 3.83 3.84 5.78
CA GLN A 46 4.90 4.74 5.33
C GLN A 46 5.32 4.42 3.89
N ALA A 47 5.57 3.16 3.57
CA ALA A 47 5.97 2.75 2.22
C ALA A 47 4.91 3.11 1.17
N VAL A 48 3.62 2.84 1.46
CA VAL A 48 2.52 3.20 0.56
C VAL A 48 2.44 4.72 0.38
N ASN A 49 2.55 5.47 1.48
CA ASN A 49 2.48 6.92 1.45
C ASN A 49 3.66 7.53 0.68
N GLU A 50 4.87 6.99 0.81
CA GLU A 50 6.05 7.45 0.07
C GLU A 50 5.86 7.27 -1.44
N VAL A 51 5.38 6.10 -1.87
CA VAL A 51 5.07 5.83 -3.29
C VAL A 51 4.01 6.81 -3.81
N MET A 52 2.95 7.04 -3.04
CA MET A 52 1.89 7.97 -3.42
C MET A 52 2.38 9.42 -3.50
N ARG A 53 3.17 9.88 -2.51
CA ARG A 53 3.77 11.22 -2.52
C ARG A 53 4.69 11.41 -3.70
N ALA A 54 5.52 10.42 -4.02
CA ALA A 54 6.41 10.47 -5.18
C ALA A 54 5.62 10.60 -6.50
N ARG A 55 4.53 9.84 -6.65
CA ARG A 55 3.63 9.95 -7.82
C ARG A 55 2.98 11.33 -7.92
N ILE A 56 2.44 11.83 -6.82
CA ILE A 56 1.82 13.17 -6.77
C ILE A 56 2.86 14.24 -7.15
N ARG A 57 4.08 14.15 -6.59
CA ARG A 57 5.16 15.10 -6.90
C ARG A 57 5.53 15.05 -8.38
N ALA A 58 5.69 13.86 -8.94
CA ALA A 58 5.97 13.69 -10.36
C ALA A 58 4.86 14.27 -11.26
N SER A 59 3.59 14.17 -10.86
CA SER A 59 2.47 14.78 -11.59
C SER A 59 2.43 16.32 -11.46
N ILE A 60 2.79 16.87 -10.30
CA ILE A 60 2.86 18.32 -10.10
C ILE A 60 4.03 18.93 -10.87
N ASP A 61 5.18 18.24 -10.89
CA ASP A 61 6.39 18.68 -11.58
C ASP A 61 6.37 18.34 -13.08
N ASP A 62 5.30 17.74 -13.61
CA ASP A 62 5.16 17.39 -15.02
C ASP A 62 5.06 18.68 -15.87
N PRO A 63 6.01 18.96 -16.77
CA PRO A 63 6.02 20.19 -17.57
C PRO A 63 5.01 20.17 -18.72
N ARG A 64 4.34 19.04 -18.97
CA ARG A 64 3.34 18.93 -20.04
C ARG A 64 2.16 19.85 -19.75
N PRO A 65 1.57 20.48 -20.79
CA PRO A 65 0.43 21.35 -20.60
C PRO A 65 -0.77 20.56 -20.08
N SER A 66 -1.58 21.21 -19.26
CA SER A 66 -2.89 20.69 -18.87
C SER A 66 -3.76 20.49 -20.10
N LEU A 67 -4.46 19.35 -20.15
CA LEU A 67 -5.45 19.05 -21.18
C LEU A 67 -6.84 19.39 -20.68
N SER A 68 -7.71 19.86 -21.57
CA SER A 68 -9.15 19.83 -21.35
C SER A 68 -9.66 18.38 -21.29
N ALA A 69 -10.89 18.19 -20.80
CA ALA A 69 -11.50 16.85 -20.74
C ALA A 69 -11.60 16.21 -22.14
N ASP A 70 -12.02 16.96 -23.15
CA ASP A 70 -12.17 16.48 -24.53
C ASP A 70 -10.81 16.08 -25.14
N GLU A 71 -9.76 16.86 -24.87
CA GLU A 71 -8.40 16.54 -25.31
C GLU A 71 -7.85 15.29 -24.61
N ALA A 72 -8.10 15.14 -23.31
CA ALA A 72 -7.69 13.96 -22.55
C ALA A 72 -8.41 12.69 -23.04
N GLU A 73 -9.71 12.79 -23.34
CA GLU A 73 -10.49 11.67 -23.90
C GLU A 73 -9.99 11.27 -25.29
N ALA A 74 -9.75 12.25 -26.17
CA ALA A 74 -9.20 12.00 -27.50
C ALA A 74 -7.82 11.33 -27.43
N GLU A 75 -6.95 11.78 -26.53
CA GLU A 75 -5.62 11.20 -26.36
C GLU A 75 -5.67 9.78 -25.78
N MET A 76 -6.56 9.53 -24.82
CA MET A 76 -6.79 8.20 -24.28
C MET A 76 -7.31 7.23 -25.34
N ALA A 77 -8.25 7.66 -26.19
CA ALA A 77 -8.77 6.85 -27.29
C ALA A 77 -7.69 6.51 -28.33
N ARG A 78 -6.79 7.46 -28.63
CA ARG A 78 -5.64 7.24 -29.50
C ARG A 78 -4.69 6.19 -28.91
N PHE A 79 -4.33 6.34 -27.64
CA PHE A 79 -3.46 5.39 -26.92
C PHE A 79 -4.03 3.96 -26.91
N MET A 80 -5.31 3.80 -26.58
CA MET A 80 -5.96 2.48 -26.58
C MET A 80 -5.98 1.83 -27.97
N THR A 81 -6.14 2.65 -29.02
CA THR A 81 -6.12 2.18 -30.41
C THR A 81 -4.72 1.75 -30.83
N SER A 82 -3.65 2.44 -30.42
CA SER A 82 -2.27 2.03 -30.71
C SER A 82 -1.91 0.73 -30.01
N GLU A 83 -2.29 0.57 -28.72
CA GLU A 83 -2.05 -0.66 -27.96
C GLU A 83 -2.78 -1.86 -28.58
N SER A 84 -4.03 -1.67 -29.00
CA SER A 84 -4.83 -2.71 -29.66
C SER A 84 -4.32 -3.12 -31.04
N LYS A 85 -3.58 -2.23 -31.73
CA LYS A 85 -2.91 -2.55 -33.00
C LYS A 85 -1.59 -3.28 -32.76
N ALA A 86 -0.83 -2.84 -31.76
CA ALA A 86 0.41 -3.48 -31.35
C ALA A 86 0.18 -4.93 -30.89
N SER A 87 -0.84 -5.17 -30.06
CA SER A 87 -1.20 -6.53 -29.60
C SER A 87 -1.62 -7.46 -30.76
N ARG A 88 -2.38 -6.94 -31.73
CA ARG A 88 -2.76 -7.69 -32.94
C ARG A 88 -1.59 -8.00 -33.87
N SER A 89 -0.60 -7.11 -33.92
CA SER A 89 0.62 -7.33 -34.70
C SER A 89 1.54 -8.37 -34.04
N ALA A 90 1.56 -8.44 -32.71
CA ALA A 90 2.38 -9.40 -31.97
C ALA A 90 1.81 -10.83 -31.96
N ALA A 91 0.53 -11.00 -32.32
CA ALA A 91 -0.16 -12.29 -32.36
C ALA A 91 -0.20 -12.95 -33.76
N ARG A 92 0.45 -12.36 -34.76
CA ARG A 92 0.64 -12.90 -36.13
C ARG A 92 2.07 -13.35 -36.31
#